data_AF-B3E767-F1
#
_entry.id   AF-B3E767-F1
#
_cell.length_a   1.000
_cell.length_b   1.000
_cell.length_c   1.000
_cell.angle_alpha   90.00
_cell.angle_beta   90.00
_cell.angle_gamma   90.00
#
_symmetry.space_group_name_H-M   'P 1'
#
loop_
_entity.id
_entity.type
_entity.pdbx_description
1 polymer ?
#
loop_
_entity_poly.entity_id
_entity_poly.type
_entity_poly.pdbx_seq_one_letter_code
_entity_poly.pdbx_strand_id
1 'polypeptide(L)' 'MQTKLTLRLEDQLVEQAKSYAAQAGKSVSQIVAEYFKLITTQNIKTNTPSTPITQSLRGLLRESKLDEKDYKKYLEGKHL' A
#
# COMPACT_ATOMS: atom_id res chain seq x y z
N MET A 1 8.68 -20.96 2.77
CA MET A 1 8.30 -22.03 1.81
C MET A 1 8.39 -21.47 0.40
N GLN A 2 8.88 -22.25 -0.56
CA GLN A 2 8.90 -21.86 -1.97
C GLN A 2 7.80 -22.63 -2.71
N THR A 3 6.84 -21.90 -3.28
CA THR A 3 5.73 -22.47 -4.06
C THR A 3 5.93 -22.15 -5.54
N LYS A 4 5.46 -23.04 -6.41
CA LYS A 4 5.52 -22.85 -7.87
C LYS A 4 4.20 -22.28 -8.36
N LEU A 5 4.27 -21.23 -9.17
CA LEU A 5 3.14 -20.67 -9.90
C LEU A 5 3.26 -21.09 -11.36
N THR A 6 2.22 -21.74 -11.90
CA THR A 6 2.15 -22.13 -13.31
C THR A 6 1.14 -21.24 -14.02
N LEU A 7 1.57 -20.55 -15.06
CA LEU A 7 0.72 -19.69 -15.89
C LEU A 7 0.47 -20.36 -17.24
N ARG A 8 -0.77 -20.28 -17.74
CA ARG A 8 -1.07 -20.65 -19.13
C ARG A 8 -0.91 -19.40 -20.00
N LEU A 9 0.01 -19.48 -20.95
CA LEU A 9 0.40 -18.37 -21.83
C LEU A 9 0.60 -18.95 -23.23
N GLU A 10 0.54 -18.10 -24.24
CA GLU A 10 0.87 -18.46 -25.62
C GLU A 10 2.38 -18.73 -25.75
N ASP A 11 2.75 -19.73 -26.56
CA ASP A 11 4.15 -20.15 -26.72
C ASP A 11 5.06 -19.01 -27.20
N GLN A 12 4.55 -18.17 -28.12
CA GLN A 12 5.30 -17.01 -28.62
C GLN A 12 5.64 -16.02 -27.51
N LEU A 13 4.72 -15.82 -26.56
CA LEU A 13 4.92 -14.93 -25.41
C LEU A 13 5.94 -15.52 -24.43
N VAL A 14 5.94 -16.85 -24.24
CA VAL A 14 6.93 -17.54 -23.40
C VAL A 14 8.34 -17.36 -23.96
N GLU A 15 8.51 -17.48 -25.27
CA GLU A 15 9.82 -17.31 -25.93
C GLU A 15 10.30 -15.86 -25.89
N GLN A 16 9.41 -14.88 -26.10
CA GLN A 16 9.73 -13.47 -25.92
C GLN A 16 10.17 -13.16 -24.49
N ALA A 17 9.47 -13.70 -23.48
CA ALA A 17 9.82 -13.51 -22.09
C ALA A 17 11.19 -14.11 -21.74
N LYS A 18 11.51 -15.31 -22.25
CA LYS A 18 12.84 -15.92 -22.06
C LYS A 18 13.95 -15.11 -22.71
N SER A 19 13.73 -14.64 -23.94
CA SER A 19 14.69 -13.82 -24.68
C SER A 19 15.00 -12.52 -23.94
N TYR A 20 13.96 -11.82 -23.48
CA TYR A 20 14.11 -10.62 -22.66
C TYR A 20 14.85 -10.91 -21.34
N ALA A 21 14.49 -12.00 -20.66
CA ALA A 21 15.12 -12.38 -19.40
C ALA A 21 16.62 -12.66 -19.57
N ALA A 22 16.99 -13.37 -20.63
CA ALA A 22 18.39 -13.64 -20.98
C ALA A 22 19.17 -12.36 -21.25
N GLN A 23 18.61 -11.41 -22.02
CA GLN A 23 19.22 -10.11 -22.28
C GLN A 23 19.40 -9.28 -20.99
N ALA A 24 18.44 -9.37 -20.08
CA ALA A 24 18.47 -8.69 -18.79
C ALA A 24 19.35 -9.40 -17.73
N GLY A 25 19.91 -10.57 -18.03
CA GLY A 25 20.69 -11.38 -17.08
C GLY A 25 19.87 -11.91 -15.89
N LYS A 26 18.55 -12.06 -16.07
CA LYS A 26 17.62 -12.52 -15.03
C LYS A 26 16.85 -13.75 -15.49
N SER A 27 16.26 -14.48 -14.55
CA SER A 27 15.27 -15.51 -14.89
C SER A 27 13.88 -14.88 -15.09
N VAL A 28 13.02 -15.53 -15.89
CA VAL A 28 11.62 -15.13 -16.04
C VAL A 28 10.91 -15.10 -14.69
N SER A 29 11.20 -16.07 -13.80
CA SER A 29 10.64 -16.12 -12.45
C SER A 29 11.05 -14.92 -11.60
N GLN A 30 12.28 -14.43 -11.73
CA GLN A 30 12.75 -13.24 -11.02
C GLN A 30 12.05 -11.98 -11.51
N ILE A 31 11.89 -11.82 -12.83
CA ILE A 31 11.17 -10.67 -13.43
C ILE A 31 9.72 -10.65 -12.94
N VAL A 32 9.03 -11.79 -12.97
CA VAL A 32 7.65 -11.91 -12.52
C VAL A 32 7.52 -11.68 -11.01
N ALA A 33 8.48 -12.16 -10.21
CA ALA A 33 8.49 -11.92 -8.77
C ALA A 33 8.68 -10.43 -8.43
N GLU A 34 9.55 -9.72 -9.15
CA GLU A 34 9.72 -8.26 -9.02
C GLU A 34 8.43 -7.52 -9.39
N TYR A 35 7.77 -7.91 -10.47
CA TYR A 35 6.47 -7.35 -10.85
C TYR A 35 5.40 -7.57 -9.78
N PHE A 36 5.28 -8.78 -9.23
CA PHE A 36 4.35 -9.05 -8.14
C PHE A 36 4.64 -8.22 -6.88
N LYS A 37 5.91 -7.96 -6.57
CA LYS A 37 6.27 -7.04 -5.47
C LYS A 37 5.81 -5.61 -5.75
N LEU A 38 5.94 -5.12 -6.98
CA LEU A 38 5.50 -3.76 -7.34
C LEU A 38 3.99 -3.59 -7.20
N ILE A 39 3.19 -4.52 -7.73
CA ILE A 39 1.72 -4.43 -7.66
C ILE A 39 1.20 -4.57 -6.23
N THR A 40 1.83 -5.43 -5.42
CA THR A 40 1.42 -5.62 -4.02
C THR A 40 1.85 -4.44 -3.15
N THR A 41 3.03 -3.87 -3.38
CA THR A 41 3.51 -2.68 -2.65
C THR A 41 2.66 -1.44 -2.93
N GLN A 42 2.20 -1.25 -4.17
CA GLN A 42 1.30 -0.14 -4.52
C GLN A 42 -0.05 -0.25 -3.80
N ASN A 43 -0.60 -1.47 -3.72
CA ASN A 43 -1.88 -1.70 -3.05
C ASN A 43 -1.79 -1.53 -1.51
N ILE A 44 -0.63 -1.84 -0.92
CA ILE A 44 -0.38 -1.62 0.51
C ILE A 44 -0.35 -0.11 0.81
N LYS A 45 0.31 0.72 -0.02
CA LYS A 45 0.35 2.18 0.20
C LYS A 45 -1.01 2.86 0.14
N THR A 46 -1.98 2.31 -0.60
CA THR A 46 -3.35 2.85 -0.67
C THR A 46 -4.26 2.35 0.46
N ASN A 47 -3.97 1.19 1.06
CA ASN A 47 -4.82 0.57 2.08
C ASN A 47 -4.26 0.58 3.50
N THR A 48 -2.99 0.94 3.71
CA THR A 48 -2.50 1.28 5.05
C THR A 48 -2.66 2.78 5.25
N PRO A 49 -3.50 3.25 6.18
CA PRO A 49 -3.47 4.65 6.55
C PRO A 49 -2.07 4.95 7.07
N SER A 50 -1.36 5.82 6.36
CA SER A 50 0.03 6.24 6.61
C SER A 50 0.25 6.89 8.00
N THR A 51 -0.76 6.89 8.87
CA THR A 51 -0.81 7.63 10.13
C THR A 51 -1.58 6.83 11.19
N PRO A 52 -0.95 5.85 11.86
CA PRO A 52 -1.60 5.02 12.88
C PRO A 52 -2.15 5.87 14.05
N ILE A 53 -1.46 6.96 14.40
CA ILE A 53 -1.87 7.90 15.44
C ILE A 53 -3.10 8.71 14.98
N THR A 54 -3.10 9.25 13.76
CA THR A 54 -4.22 10.05 13.27
C THR A 54 -5.47 9.18 13.09
N GLN A 55 -5.30 7.91 12.69
CA GLN A 55 -6.39 6.94 12.58
C GLN A 55 -7.03 6.64 13.96
N SER A 56 -6.23 6.48 15.02
CA SER A 56 -6.75 6.22 16.36
C SER A 56 -7.46 7.45 16.96
N LEU A 57 -7.05 8.65 16.56
CA LEU A 57 -7.68 9.90 16.98
C LEU A 57 -8.95 10.25 16.17
N ARG A 58 -9.03 9.77 14.92
CA ARG A 58 -10.14 10.08 14.00
C ARG A 58 -11.44 9.45 14.50
N GLY A 59 -12.39 10.29 14.92
CA GLY A 59 -13.72 9.88 15.35
C GLY A 59 -13.89 9.70 16.87
N LEU A 60 -12.84 9.88 17.67
CA LEU A 60 -12.91 9.81 19.14
C LEU A 60 -13.95 10.78 19.74
N LEU A 61 -14.15 11.93 19.10
CA LEU A 61 -15.08 12.97 19.56
C LEU A 61 -16.48 12.84 18.95
N ARG A 62 -16.77 11.82 18.14
CA ARG A 62 -18.02 11.71 17.38
C ARG A 62 -19.25 11.55 18.28
N GLU A 63 -19.11 10.92 19.44
CA GLU A 63 -20.17 10.76 20.45
C GLU A 63 -20.04 11.75 21.62
N SER A 64 -19.06 12.64 21.56
CA SER A 64 -18.90 13.68 22.58
C SER A 64 -19.92 14.78 22.36
N LYS A 65 -20.39 15.39 23.46
CA LYS A 65 -21.26 16.59 23.42
C LYS A 65 -20.45 17.89 23.21
N LEU A 66 -19.20 17.76 22.79
CA LEU A 66 -18.27 18.88 22.64
C LEU A 66 -18.45 19.48 21.26
N ASP A 67 -18.69 20.78 21.23
CA ASP A 67 -18.83 21.56 20.01
C ASP A 67 -17.65 22.51 19.82
N GLU A 68 -17.56 23.14 18.65
CA GLU A 68 -16.51 24.12 18.32
C GLU A 68 -16.45 25.29 19.32
N LYS A 69 -17.58 25.60 19.98
CA LYS A 69 -17.67 26.64 21.02
C LYS A 69 -16.88 26.28 22.28
N ASP A 70 -16.90 25.01 22.68
CA ASP A 70 -16.13 24.54 23.84
C ASP A 70 -14.62 24.64 23.57
N TYR A 71 -14.22 24.37 22.33
CA TYR A 71 -12.83 24.54 21.90
C TYR A 71 -12.39 26.01 21.91
N LYS A 72 -13.23 26.94 21.43
CA LYS A 72 -12.95 28.38 21.47
C LYS A 72 -12.82 28.89 22.90
N LYS A 73 -13.72 28.49 23.80
CA LYS A 73 -13.67 28.85 25.22
C LYS A 73 -12.40 28.34 25.90
N TYR A 74 -11.96 27.13 25.56
CA TYR A 74 -10.68 26.60 26.03
C TYR A 74 -9.49 27.43 25.53
N LEU A 75 -9.48 27.82 24.26
CA LEU A 75 -8.41 28.66 23.70
C LEU A 75 -8.34 30.03 24.38
N GLU A 76 -9.48 30.65 24.65
CA GLU A 76 -9.55 31.92 25.39
C GLU A 76 -8.92 31.80 26.77
N GLY A 77 -9.24 30.74 27.53
CA GLY A 77 -8.66 30.52 28.86
C GLY A 77 -7.21 30.02 28.87
N LYS A 78 -6.68 29.56 27.73
CA LYS A 78 -5.28 29.11 27.59
C LYS A 78 -4.34 30.27 27.23
N HIS A 79 -4.85 31.26 26.52
CA HIS A 79 -4.08 32.38 25.98
C HIS A 79 -4.32 33.71 26.73
N LEU A 80 -5.22 33.72 27.71
CA LEU A 80 -5.28 34.70 28.80
C LEU A 80 -4.51 34.18 30.03
#